data_AF-A0ABD2NTQ9-F1
#
_entry.id   AF-A0ABD2NTQ9-F1
#
_cell.length_a   1.000
_cell.length_b   1.000
_cell.length_c   1.000
_cell.angle_alpha   90.00
_cell.angle_beta   90.00
_cell.angle_gamma   90.00
#
_symmetry.space_group_name_H-M   'P 1'
#
loop_
_entity.id
_entity.type
_entity.pdbx_description
1 polymer ?
#
loop_
_entity_poly.entity_id
_entity_poly.type
_entity_poly.pdbx_seq_one_letter_code
_entity_poly.pdbx_strand_id
1 'polypeptide(L)'
;MNVKSSFKDVIHRNTLEAYFTEESDERLKYLKDFGEWLCRWKSLNLQHGFLTLDTFNALYQNTIVTIDLIKYSLSELKMSYVLPGKLQTDNLEGTFSRYRQLLVESKSNSGLNSARYGPITFSVGNLAEAGQSAKKICLMNQMK
;
A
#
# COMPACT_ATOMS: atom_id res chain seq x y z
N MET A 1 -3.31 -6.30 16.54
CA MET A 1 -3.86 -5.13 17.26
C MET A 1 -3.65 -3.90 16.39
N ASN A 2 -4.70 -3.40 15.73
CA ASN A 2 -4.65 -2.17 14.97
C ASN A 2 -4.96 -1.01 15.93
N VAL A 3 -3.92 -0.37 16.45
CA VAL A 3 -4.06 0.80 17.34
C VAL A 3 -4.24 2.03 16.46
N LYS A 4 -5.50 2.37 16.16
CA LYS A 4 -5.82 3.70 15.65
C LYS A 4 -5.60 4.69 16.79
N SER A 5 -4.40 5.28 16.88
CA SER A 5 -4.14 6.30 17.89
C SER A 5 -5.09 7.49 17.69
N SER A 6 -5.54 8.09 18.78
CA SER A 6 -6.46 9.23 18.80
C SER A 6 -5.85 10.54 18.25
N PHE A 7 -4.59 10.50 17.81
CA PHE A 7 -3.79 11.67 17.46
C PHE A 7 -3.61 11.85 15.94
N LYS A 8 -4.58 11.40 15.15
CA LYS A 8 -4.51 11.45 13.68
C LYS A 8 -4.34 12.87 13.10
N ASP A 9 -4.71 13.90 13.85
CA ASP A 9 -4.64 15.30 13.42
C ASP A 9 -3.44 16.08 13.99
N VAL A 10 -2.58 15.44 14.79
CA VAL A 10 -1.35 16.08 15.26
C VAL A 10 -0.21 15.62 14.36
N ILE A 11 0.28 16.54 13.51
CA ILE A 11 1.50 16.32 12.72
C ILE A 11 2.67 16.25 13.69
N HIS A 12 3.01 15.05 14.16
CA HIS A 12 4.26 14.82 14.85
C HIS A 12 5.37 14.81 13.80
N ARG A 13 6.32 15.75 13.90
CA ARG A 13 7.58 15.69 13.15
C ARG A 13 8.39 14.52 13.68
N ASN A 14 8.10 13.32 13.19
CA ASN A 14 8.87 12.13 13.53
C ASN A 14 10.18 12.18 12.76
N THR A 15 11.28 12.43 13.47
CA THR A 15 12.63 12.51 12.88
C THR A 15 13.01 11.22 12.14
N LEU A 16 12.42 10.09 12.51
CA LEU A 16 12.65 8.78 11.87
C LEU A 16 11.89 8.62 10.55
N GLU A 17 10.83 9.40 10.30
CA GLU A 17 10.08 9.42 9.03
C GLU A 17 10.59 10.52 8.09
N ALA A 18 11.70 11.17 8.44
CA ALA A 18 12.28 12.21 7.61
C ALA A 18 12.65 11.67 6.21
N TYR A 19 12.50 12.53 5.21
CA TYR A 19 12.89 12.24 3.84
C TYR A 19 14.40 12.02 3.71
N PHE A 20 14.80 11.34 2.64
CA PHE A 20 16.21 11.17 2.26
C PHE A 20 16.58 12.20 1.22
N THR A 21 17.66 12.95 1.45
CA THR A 21 18.22 13.92 0.49
C THR A 21 19.56 13.48 -0.08
N GLU A 22 20.30 12.67 0.69
CA GLU A 22 21.66 12.28 0.36
C GLU A 22 21.81 10.76 0.31
N GLU A 23 22.68 10.29 -0.56
CA GLU A 23 22.98 8.86 -0.69
C GLU A 23 23.85 8.34 0.46
N SER A 24 24.61 9.23 1.11
CA SER A 24 25.55 8.92 2.20
C SER A 24 24.88 8.90 3.59
N ASP A 25 23.55 8.86 3.64
CA ASP A 25 22.80 8.91 4.90
C ASP A 25 23.11 7.70 5.80
N GLU A 26 23.40 7.93 7.08
CA GLU A 26 23.64 6.88 8.07
C GLU A 26 22.47 5.91 8.20
N ARG A 27 21.24 6.37 7.93
CA ARG A 27 20.03 5.52 7.93
C ARG A 27 20.07 4.48 6.81
N LEU A 28 20.66 4.80 5.66
CA LEU A 28 20.87 3.82 4.58
C LEU A 28 21.93 2.79 4.95
N LYS A 29 22.97 3.21 5.67
CA LYS A 29 23.98 2.30 6.21
C LYS A 29 23.35 1.33 7.22
N TYR A 30 22.51 1.83 8.12
CA TYR A 30 21.75 0.98 9.06
C TYR A 30 20.88 -0.07 8.33
N LEU A 31 20.15 0.33 7.29
CA LEU A 31 19.33 -0.58 6.47
C LEU A 31 20.18 -1.68 5.82
N LYS A 32 21.38 -1.34 5.35
CA LYS A 32 22.33 -2.30 4.79
C LYS A 32 22.83 -3.27 5.86
N ASP A 33 23.26 -2.75 7.01
CA ASP A 33 23.73 -3.55 8.14
C ASP A 33 22.62 -4.48 8.66
N PHE A 34 21.36 -4.03 8.64
CA PHE A 34 20.18 -4.84 8.96
C PHE A 34 19.98 -5.98 7.97
N GLY A 35 20.14 -5.73 6.67
CA GLY A 35 20.10 -6.77 5.63
C GLY A 35 21.19 -7.83 5.82
N GLU A 36 22.42 -7.40 6.14
CA GLU A 36 23.52 -8.32 6.46
C GLU A 36 23.25 -9.13 7.73
N TRP A 37 22.72 -8.47 8.76
CA TRP A 37 22.32 -9.12 10.01
C TRP A 37 21.23 -10.18 9.76
N LEU A 38 20.23 -9.90 8.91
CA LEU A 38 19.20 -10.87 8.53
C LEU A 38 19.82 -12.13 7.90
N CYS A 39 20.78 -11.98 7.00
CA CYS A 39 21.48 -13.11 6.38
C CYS A 39 22.25 -13.93 7.42
N ARG A 40 22.98 -13.26 8.34
CA ARG A 40 23.68 -13.95 9.44
C ARG A 40 22.70 -14.66 10.37
N TRP A 41 21.59 -14.01 10.70
CA TRP A 41 20.55 -14.57 11.55
C TRP A 41 19.98 -15.85 10.94
N LYS A 42 19.62 -15.85 9.64
CA LYS A 42 19.16 -17.04 8.93
C LYS A 42 20.18 -18.19 8.91
N SER A 43 21.48 -17.88 8.94
CA SER A 43 22.54 -18.89 8.95
C SER A 43 22.75 -19.58 10.30
N LEU A 44 22.16 -19.06 11.38
CA LEU A 44 22.21 -19.71 12.68
C LEU A 44 21.31 -20.96 12.64
N ASN A 45 21.83 -22.15 12.88
CA ASN A 45 21.03 -23.39 12.93
C ASN A 45 20.25 -23.52 14.24
N LEU A 46 19.34 -22.59 14.51
CA LEU A 46 18.43 -22.64 15.67
C LEU A 46 17.18 -23.47 15.33
N GLN A 47 16.73 -24.32 16.25
CA GLN A 47 15.57 -25.18 15.99
C GLN A 47 14.22 -24.43 16.05
N HIS A 48 14.18 -23.24 16.64
CA HIS A 48 12.97 -22.42 16.82
C HIS A 48 13.30 -20.93 16.69
N GLY A 49 12.31 -20.13 16.33
CA GLY A 49 12.42 -18.65 16.32
C GLY A 49 12.81 -18.03 14.98
N PHE A 50 12.75 -18.77 13.86
CA PHE A 50 12.99 -18.21 12.52
C PHE A 50 11.74 -17.67 11.85
N LEU A 51 11.95 -16.67 10.98
CA LEU A 51 10.98 -16.33 9.94
C LEU A 51 10.79 -17.53 9.01
N THR A 52 9.58 -17.70 8.49
CA THR A 52 9.37 -18.61 7.36
C THR A 52 10.21 -18.17 6.17
N LEU A 53 10.53 -19.09 5.26
CA LEU A 53 11.33 -18.79 4.07
C LEU A 53 10.74 -17.61 3.29
N ASP A 54 9.42 -17.59 3.13
CA ASP A 54 8.70 -16.55 2.40
C ASP A 54 8.79 -15.20 3.10
N THR A 55 8.57 -15.15 4.41
CA THR A 55 8.64 -13.89 5.16
C THR A 55 10.07 -13.36 5.23
N PHE A 56 11.08 -14.23 5.36
CA PHE A 56 12.47 -13.84 5.26
C PHE A 56 12.79 -13.22 3.89
N ASN A 57 12.41 -13.91 2.82
CA ASN A 57 12.68 -13.44 1.46
C ASN A 57 11.97 -12.10 1.21
N ALA A 58 10.72 -11.96 1.61
CA ALA A 58 9.97 -10.72 1.49
C ALA A 58 10.64 -9.57 2.26
N LEU A 59 11.05 -9.80 3.51
CA LEU A 59 11.71 -8.79 4.34
C LEU A 59 13.06 -8.37 3.75
N TYR A 60 13.89 -9.34 3.35
CA TYR A 60 15.20 -9.09 2.77
C TYR A 60 15.08 -8.32 1.44
N GLN A 61 14.24 -8.81 0.53
CA GLN A 61 14.03 -8.17 -0.77
C GLN A 61 13.49 -6.75 -0.60
N ASN A 62 12.50 -6.55 0.27
CA ASN A 62 11.95 -5.23 0.53
C ASN A 62 13.03 -4.26 1.06
N THR A 63 13.92 -4.74 1.95
CA THR A 63 15.02 -3.94 2.50
C THR A 63 16.00 -3.51 1.40
N ILE A 64 16.48 -4.45 0.58
CA ILE A 64 17.46 -4.17 -0.47
C ILE A 64 16.85 -3.28 -1.57
N VAL A 65 15.65 -3.61 -2.05
CA VAL A 65 14.95 -2.82 -3.07
C VAL A 65 14.68 -1.40 -2.58
N THR A 66 14.35 -1.21 -1.31
CA THR A 66 14.16 0.14 -0.75
C THR A 66 15.45 0.94 -0.80
N ILE A 67 16.60 0.35 -0.44
CA ILE A 67 17.90 1.02 -0.53
C ILE A 67 18.21 1.39 -1.99
N ASP A 68 18.08 0.44 -2.91
CA ASP A 68 18.39 0.65 -4.32
C ASP A 68 17.49 1.71 -4.95
N LEU A 69 16.20 1.71 -4.61
CA LEU A 69 15.24 2.69 -5.09
C LEU A 69 15.58 4.10 -4.59
N ILE A 70 15.96 4.25 -3.31
CA ILE A 70 16.37 5.55 -2.76
C ILE A 70 17.62 6.05 -3.49
N LYS A 71 18.63 5.19 -3.66
CA LYS A 71 19.88 5.54 -4.36
C LYS A 71 19.60 5.95 -5.80
N TYR A 72 18.87 5.13 -6.55
CA TYR A 72 18.50 5.40 -7.94
C TYR A 72 17.68 6.69 -8.08
N SER A 73 16.77 6.95 -7.13
CA SER A 73 15.93 8.15 -7.15
C SER A 73 16.72 9.44 -6.93
N LEU A 74 17.77 9.39 -6.10
CA LEU A 74 18.65 10.51 -5.84
C LEU A 74 19.70 10.71 -6.94
N SER A 75 20.32 9.63 -7.43
CA SER A 75 21.41 9.71 -8.41
C SER A 75 20.93 9.89 -9.85
N GLU A 76 20.04 9.00 -10.32
CA GLU A 76 19.62 8.93 -11.72
C GLU A 76 18.42 9.82 -12.01
N LEU A 77 17.39 9.76 -11.15
CA LEU A 77 16.18 10.59 -11.32
C LEU A 77 16.38 12.04 -10.82
N LYS A 78 17.51 12.32 -10.14
CA LYS A 78 17.87 13.64 -9.57
C LYS A 78 16.74 14.25 -8.74
N MET A 79 16.00 13.41 -8.01
CA MET A 79 14.96 13.89 -7.09
C MET A 79 15.62 14.64 -5.93
N SER A 80 15.02 15.76 -5.52
CA SER A 80 15.55 16.56 -4.40
C SER A 80 15.37 15.87 -3.04
N TYR A 81 14.38 14.99 -2.93
CA TYR A 81 14.15 14.18 -1.75
C TYR A 81 13.34 12.92 -2.09
N VAL A 82 13.47 11.89 -1.25
CA VAL A 82 12.73 10.63 -1.36
C VAL A 82 12.01 10.33 -0.04
N LEU A 83 10.75 9.93 -0.12
CA LEU A 83 9.91 9.56 1.03
C LEU A 83 9.55 8.06 0.96
N PRO A 84 10.32 7.16 1.59
CA PRO A 84 10.06 5.72 1.50
C PRO A 84 8.71 5.31 2.07
N GLY A 85 8.18 6.05 3.06
CA GLY A 85 6.84 5.81 3.61
C GLY A 85 5.71 5.94 2.58
N LYS A 86 5.94 6.59 1.44
CA LYS A 86 4.97 6.65 0.34
C LYS A 86 4.95 5.41 -0.56
N LEU A 87 5.91 4.51 -0.41
CA LEU A 87 5.99 3.25 -1.17
C LEU A 87 5.09 2.16 -0.58
N GLN A 88 4.53 2.39 0.61
CA GLN A 88 3.67 1.43 1.30
C GLN A 88 2.26 1.37 0.70
N THR A 89 1.63 0.20 0.79
CA THR A 89 0.29 -0.08 0.24
C THR A 89 -0.86 0.38 1.14
N ASP A 90 -0.59 1.05 2.26
CA ASP A 90 -1.60 1.47 3.25
C ASP A 90 -2.71 2.36 2.63
N ASN A 91 -2.36 3.21 1.67
CA ASN A 91 -3.34 4.04 0.97
C ASN A 91 -4.34 3.19 0.16
N LEU A 92 -3.88 2.07 -0.41
CA LEU A 92 -4.75 1.12 -1.09
C LEU A 92 -5.65 0.40 -0.08
N GLU A 93 -5.11 -0.01 1.06
CA GLU A 93 -5.90 -0.66 2.11
C GLU A 93 -7.00 0.28 2.68
N GLY A 94 -6.68 1.56 2.86
CA GLY A 94 -7.64 2.58 3.25
C GLY A 94 -8.76 2.74 2.22
N THR A 95 -8.41 2.70 0.94
CA THR A 95 -9.36 2.77 -0.17
C THR A 95 -10.26 1.53 -0.21
N PHE A 96 -9.71 0.33 -0.10
CA PHE A 96 -10.50 -0.91 -0.02
C PHE A 96 -11.40 -0.95 1.23
N SER A 97 -10.93 -0.41 2.34
CA SER A 97 -11.74 -0.28 3.56
C SER A 97 -12.94 0.63 3.34
N ARG A 98 -12.76 1.76 2.64
CA ARG A 98 -13.85 2.66 2.28
C ARG A 98 -14.85 2.00 1.33
N TYR A 99 -14.38 1.25 0.33
CA TYR A 99 -15.27 0.49 -0.55
C TYR A 99 -16.09 -0.56 0.21
N ARG A 100 -15.48 -1.28 1.16
CA ARG A 100 -16.21 -2.22 2.02
C ARG A 100 -17.30 -1.54 2.83
N GLN A 101 -17.08 -0.33 3.33
CA GLN A 101 -18.06 0.43 4.10
C GLN A 101 -19.24 0.91 3.23
N LEU A 102 -18.95 1.47 2.05
CA LEU A 102 -19.99 1.93 1.11
C LEU A 102 -20.88 0.78 0.60
N LEU A 103 -20.31 -0.40 0.40
CA LEU A 103 -21.07 -1.61 0.02
C LEU A 103 -21.96 -2.14 1.15
N VAL A 104 -21.65 -1.82 2.41
CA VAL A 104 -22.47 -2.20 3.57
C VAL A 104 -23.61 -1.18 3.75
N GLU A 105 -23.33 0.11 3.65
CA GLU A 105 -24.34 1.18 3.77
C GLU A 105 -25.42 1.12 2.67
N SER A 106 -25.03 0.75 1.45
CA SER A 106 -25.99 0.53 0.35
C SER A 106 -26.90 -0.69 0.59
N LYS A 107 -26.43 -1.72 1.32
CA LYS A 107 -27.22 -2.91 1.68
C LYS A 107 -28.15 -2.66 2.87
N SER A 108 -27.75 -1.84 3.84
CA SER A 108 -28.64 -1.45 4.94
C SER A 108 -29.80 -0.56 4.48
N ASN A 109 -29.57 0.33 3.51
CA ASN A 109 -30.62 1.17 2.93
C ASN A 109 -31.61 0.40 2.02
N SER A 110 -31.26 -0.82 1.61
CA SER A 110 -32.12 -1.72 0.81
C SER A 110 -32.74 -2.85 1.64
N GLY A 111 -32.63 -2.81 2.98
CA GLY A 111 -33.31 -3.75 3.89
C GLY A 111 -32.77 -5.18 3.89
N LEU A 112 -31.58 -5.43 3.32
CA LEU A 112 -30.97 -6.76 3.30
C LEU A 112 -29.98 -6.93 4.46
N ASN A 113 -30.44 -7.64 5.51
CA ASN A 113 -29.63 -8.00 6.67
C ASN A 113 -28.37 -8.78 6.25
N SER A 114 -27.19 -8.29 6.66
CA SER A 114 -25.91 -8.86 6.25
C SER A 114 -25.57 -10.15 7.02
N ALA A 115 -25.44 -11.26 6.29
CA ALA A 115 -24.61 -12.38 6.72
C ALA A 115 -23.14 -12.03 6.44
N ARG A 116 -22.30 -12.21 7.47
CA ARG A 116 -20.87 -11.88 7.48
C ARG A 116 -20.11 -12.71 6.45
N TYR A 117 -19.94 -12.16 5.24
CA TYR A 117 -19.28 -12.78 4.07
C TYR A 117 -20.23 -13.67 3.23
N GLY A 118 -20.80 -13.08 2.18
CA GLY A 118 -21.32 -13.78 1.00
C GLY A 118 -20.40 -13.51 -0.21
N PRO A 119 -20.45 -14.36 -1.26
CA PRO A 119 -19.54 -14.26 -2.40
C PRO A 119 -19.77 -12.93 -3.15
N ILE A 120 -18.67 -12.26 -3.49
CA ILE A 120 -18.68 -11.08 -4.36
C ILE A 120 -18.88 -11.60 -5.78
N THR A 121 -20.13 -11.64 -6.25
CA THR A 121 -20.43 -11.86 -7.65
C THR A 121 -20.47 -10.51 -8.36
N PHE A 122 -19.54 -10.29 -9.30
CA PHE A 122 -19.65 -9.18 -10.24
C PHE A 122 -20.74 -9.52 -11.24
N SER A 123 -21.95 -8.96 -11.09
CA SER A 123 -22.96 -9.07 -12.14
C SER A 123 -22.61 -8.11 -13.27
N VAL A 124 -22.39 -8.65 -14.46
CA VAL A 124 -22.10 -7.93 -15.70
C VAL A 124 -23.30 -7.08 -16.18
N GLY A 125 -24.42 -7.09 -15.44
CA GLY A 125 -25.66 -6.38 -15.78
C GLY A 125 -25.52 -4.85 -15.81
N ASN A 126 -24.70 -4.27 -14.93
CA ASN A 126 -24.57 -2.80 -14.84
C ASN A 126 -23.70 -2.16 -15.94
N LEU A 127 -23.00 -2.96 -16.76
CA LEU A 127 -22.27 -2.45 -17.93
C LEU A 127 -23.19 -2.14 -19.12
N ALA A 128 -24.35 -2.81 -19.20
CA ALA A 128 -25.31 -2.59 -20.29
C ALA A 128 -26.04 -1.23 -20.17
N GLU A 129 -26.39 -0.83 -18.95
CA GLU A 129 -27.08 0.46 -18.70
C GLU A 129 -26.14 1.66 -18.88
N ALA A 130 -24.87 1.54 -18.49
CA ALA A 130 -23.85 2.56 -18.75
C ALA A 130 -23.58 2.73 -20.26
N GLY A 131 -23.62 1.64 -21.03
CA GLY A 131 -23.44 1.67 -22.48
C GLY A 131 -24.59 2.33 -23.26
N GLN A 132 -25.84 2.23 -22.78
CA GLN A 132 -26.99 2.87 -23.41
C GLN A 132 -27.04 4.38 -23.15
N SER A 133 -26.63 4.83 -21.95
CA SER A 133 -26.55 6.26 -21.63
C SER A 133 -25.46 6.96 -22.45
N ALA A 134 -24.30 6.32 -22.64
CA ALA A 134 -23.20 6.86 -23.45
C ALA A 134 -23.56 7.01 -24.95
N LYS A 135 -24.35 6.09 -25.52
CA LYS A 135 -24.83 6.20 -26.92
C LYS A 135 -25.83 7.33 -27.10
N LYS A 136 -26.70 7.59 -26.12
CA LYS A 136 -27.70 8.68 -26.17
C LYS A 136 -27.05 10.07 -26.10
N ILE A 137 -25.99 10.22 -25.30
CA ILE A 137 -25.21 11.46 -25.20
C ILE A 137 -24.39 11.72 -26.48
N CYS A 138 -23.83 10.67 -27.09
CA CYS A 138 -23.06 10.79 -28.34
C CYS A 138 -23.96 11.20 -29.54
N LEU A 139 -25.18 10.65 -29.63
CA LEU A 139 -26.13 11.01 -30.69
C LEU A 139 -26.69 12.44 -30.54
N MET A 140 -26.81 12.97 -29.33
CA MET A 140 -27.30 14.34 -29.11
C MET A 140 -26.29 15.43 -29.48
N ASN A 141 -24.99 15.13 -29.54
CA ASN A 141 -23.93 16.07 -29.92
C ASN A 141 -23.63 16.10 -31.43
N GLN A 142 -24.30 15.28 -32.23
CA GLN A 142 -24.17 15.25 -33.70
C GLN A 142 -25.31 16.01 -34.43
N MET A 143 -26.23 16.63 -33.69
CA MET A 143 -27.37 17.41 -34.22
C MET A 143 -27.37 18.88 -33.74
N LYS A 144 -26.20 19.48 -33.57
CA LYS A 144 -26.03 20.93 -33.41
C LYS A 144 -25.02 21.45 -34.43
#